data_AF-A0AA96VE06-F1
#
_entry.id   AF-A0AA96VE06-F1
#
_cell.length_a   1.000
_cell.length_b   1.000
_cell.length_c   1.000
_cell.angle_alpha   90.00
_cell.angle_beta   90.00
_cell.angle_gamma   90.00
#
_symmetry.space_group_name_H-M   'P 1'
#
loop_
_entity.id
_entity.type
_entity.pdbx_description
1 polymer ?
#
loop_
_entity_poly.entity_id
_entity_poly.type
_entity_poly.pdbx_seq_one_letter_code
_entity_poly.pdbx_strand_id
1 'polypeptide(L)'
;MTGKLSKIIFLILFVVVLAALVFYVLPLVSDTGLSGFLPNSSQNQSDASKPPSGNLSGKVSENDINDPERVNYFNNQVNEPGYYTRTYTWKYDNQSWSYTISVPIEMYNDFRNKSHTRGDYSQYAVSPDDRAVLEQMVNSFKQQGALYNYTDDQVVENMIAFIQAMPYSSDSVTTGFDEYPRYPIETLVDGGGDCEDSSILAAALLNEMGYDAALLGFDNHMALGVAGIDNATGTYFERNGQYYYVETTSNDYEIGQVPASIDKSTIHIYKMNITAALEVSVSRKLVAKGETEAIHEITVVMRNRGPNTAENVTVEMNGIFSKSSSMNDTQKIGSVGVDQVKTVTSTFTFPRGQFAEFRGTVYGSNFETVDIILSPFDQE
;
A
#
# COMPACT_ATOMS: atom_id res chain seq x y z
N MET A 1 -59.97 -2.65 -21.48
CA MET A 1 -58.70 -3.37 -21.17
C MET A 1 -57.86 -3.45 -22.44
N THR A 2 -57.16 -2.38 -22.80
CA THR A 2 -56.39 -2.27 -24.04
C THR A 2 -55.27 -1.23 -23.83
N GLY A 3 -54.33 -1.55 -22.94
CA GLY A 3 -53.27 -0.59 -22.57
C GLY A 3 -52.01 -1.18 -21.92
N LYS A 4 -51.84 -2.52 -21.91
CA LYS A 4 -50.65 -3.17 -21.32
C LYS A 4 -49.93 -4.16 -22.25
N LEU A 5 -50.39 -4.39 -23.47
CA LEU A 5 -49.76 -5.35 -24.40
C LEU A 5 -48.75 -4.74 -25.40
N SER A 6 -48.68 -3.41 -25.59
CA SER A 6 -47.76 -2.83 -26.59
C SER A 6 -46.35 -2.51 -26.08
N LYS A 7 -46.13 -2.49 -24.75
CA LYS A 7 -44.80 -2.19 -24.17
C LYS A 7 -43.87 -3.41 -24.06
N ILE A 8 -44.40 -4.63 -24.10
CA ILE A 8 -43.60 -5.86 -24.00
C ILE A 8 -43.05 -6.29 -25.38
N ILE A 9 -43.74 -5.95 -26.48
CA ILE A 9 -43.29 -6.27 -27.84
C ILE A 9 -42.14 -5.35 -28.30
N PHE A 10 -42.06 -4.12 -27.78
CA PHE A 10 -40.97 -3.20 -28.13
C PHE A 10 -39.64 -3.50 -27.41
N LEU A 11 -39.69 -4.15 -26.24
CA LEU A 11 -38.48 -4.51 -25.48
C LEU A 11 -37.79 -5.77 -26.03
N ILE A 12 -38.56 -6.70 -26.62
CA ILE A 12 -38.01 -7.94 -27.19
C ILE A 12 -37.40 -7.71 -28.58
N LEU A 13 -37.86 -6.71 -29.35
CA LEU A 13 -37.25 -6.38 -30.65
C LEU A 13 -35.91 -5.63 -30.53
N PHE A 14 -35.66 -4.91 -29.42
CA PHE A 14 -34.43 -4.15 -29.23
C PHE A 14 -33.25 -5.02 -28.78
N VAL A 15 -33.52 -6.13 -28.08
CA VAL A 15 -32.48 -7.08 -27.63
C VAL A 15 -31.96 -7.97 -28.77
N VAL A 16 -32.77 -8.22 -29.81
CA VAL A 16 -32.36 -9.08 -30.94
C VAL A 16 -31.51 -8.33 -31.98
N VAL A 17 -31.60 -6.99 -32.06
CA VAL A 17 -30.81 -6.20 -33.01
C VAL A 17 -29.39 -5.89 -32.48
N LEU A 18 -29.17 -5.88 -31.16
CA LEU A 18 -27.85 -5.65 -30.58
C LEU A 18 -26.93 -6.89 -30.64
N ALA A 19 -27.50 -8.10 -30.69
CA ALA A 19 -26.74 -9.36 -30.76
C ALA A 19 -26.19 -9.68 -32.17
N ALA A 20 -26.62 -8.96 -33.21
CA ALA A 20 -26.24 -9.22 -34.60
C ALA A 20 -25.10 -8.31 -35.13
N LEU A 21 -24.51 -7.44 -34.28
CA LEU A 21 -23.50 -6.45 -34.68
C LEU A 21 -22.08 -6.71 -34.12
N VAL A 22 -21.83 -7.87 -33.52
CA VAL A 22 -20.52 -8.23 -32.90
C VAL A 22 -19.74 -9.31 -33.68
N PHE A 23 -20.17 -9.68 -34.89
CA PHE A 23 -19.37 -10.53 -35.78
C PHE A 23 -18.91 -9.74 -37.00
N TYR A 24 -17.66 -9.97 -37.43
CA TYR A 24 -16.78 -9.15 -38.29
C TYR A 24 -16.03 -8.09 -37.46
N VAL A 25 -14.77 -8.27 -37.09
CA VAL A 25 -13.60 -8.44 -37.97
C VAL A 25 -12.51 -9.28 -37.28
N LEU A 26 -12.03 -10.33 -37.94
CA LEU A 26 -10.73 -10.96 -37.69
C LEU A 26 -9.86 -10.74 -38.94
N PRO A 27 -8.58 -10.38 -38.79
CA PRO A 27 -7.56 -10.82 -39.73
C PRO A 27 -6.75 -11.95 -39.10
N LEU A 28 -6.65 -13.06 -39.83
CA LEU A 28 -5.58 -14.05 -39.70
C LEU A 28 -4.23 -13.34 -39.91
N VAL A 29 -3.27 -13.58 -39.02
CA VAL A 29 -1.86 -13.65 -39.41
C VAL A 29 -1.24 -14.87 -38.72
N SER A 30 -0.62 -15.70 -39.56
CA SER A 30 0.09 -16.91 -39.22
C SER A 30 1.58 -16.65 -39.01
N ASP A 31 2.13 -17.42 -38.08
CA ASP A 31 3.41 -18.13 -38.14
C ASP A 31 4.74 -17.52 -37.63
N THR A 32 5.38 -18.36 -36.82
CA THR A 32 6.82 -18.57 -36.54
C THR A 32 7.72 -17.42 -36.07
N GLY A 33 8.37 -17.63 -34.92
CA GLY A 33 9.56 -16.88 -34.55
C GLY A 33 10.10 -17.14 -33.15
N LEU A 34 10.66 -18.34 -32.91
CA LEU A 34 11.63 -18.56 -31.83
C LEU A 34 12.85 -17.67 -32.08
N SER A 35 13.18 -16.78 -31.14
CA SER A 35 14.56 -16.31 -30.94
C SER A 35 14.70 -15.75 -29.53
N GLY A 36 15.56 -16.39 -28.74
CA GLY A 36 15.93 -15.89 -27.43
C GLY A 36 16.67 -14.55 -27.51
N PHE A 37 16.50 -13.74 -26.48
CA PHE A 37 17.35 -12.61 -26.20
C PHE A 37 17.67 -12.63 -24.71
N LEU A 38 18.91 -13.00 -24.39
CA LEU A 38 19.57 -12.58 -23.16
C LEU A 38 20.17 -11.19 -23.43
N PRO A 39 19.93 -10.17 -22.60
CA PRO A 39 20.85 -9.08 -22.47
C PRO A 39 21.66 -9.29 -21.19
N ASN A 40 22.91 -9.66 -21.40
CA ASN A 40 24.00 -9.37 -20.48
C ASN A 40 24.08 -7.85 -20.34
N SER A 41 23.96 -7.29 -19.14
CA SER A 41 24.37 -5.90 -18.92
C SER A 41 25.14 -5.74 -17.62
N SER A 42 26.30 -5.14 -17.81
CA SER A 42 27.33 -4.80 -16.85
C SER A 42 26.82 -3.82 -15.81
N GLN A 43 27.26 -4.05 -14.56
CA GLN A 43 27.16 -3.14 -13.43
C GLN A 43 27.35 -1.67 -13.80
N ASN A 44 26.33 -0.86 -13.52
CA ASN A 44 26.54 0.55 -13.19
C ASN A 44 25.44 1.00 -12.22
N GLN A 45 25.75 0.94 -10.92
CA GLN A 45 24.91 1.48 -9.85
C GLN A 45 24.84 3.01 -9.98
N SER A 46 23.66 3.55 -10.28
CA SER A 46 23.33 4.95 -10.00
C SER A 46 22.01 5.01 -9.24
N ASP A 47 22.08 5.48 -8.01
CA ASP A 47 20.99 5.63 -7.05
C ASP A 47 19.98 6.70 -7.56
N ALA A 48 18.77 6.29 -7.93
CA ALA A 48 17.75 7.12 -8.56
C ALA A 48 16.96 7.93 -7.53
N SER A 49 17.58 8.93 -6.92
CA SER A 49 16.97 9.70 -5.82
C SER A 49 15.92 10.76 -6.22
N LYS A 50 15.62 10.98 -7.53
CA LYS A 50 14.51 11.85 -7.95
C LYS A 50 14.21 11.83 -9.47
N PRO A 51 12.95 11.64 -9.91
CA PRO A 51 12.56 11.92 -11.30
C PRO A 51 12.34 13.43 -11.56
N PRO A 52 12.44 13.90 -12.81
CA PRO A 52 12.14 15.28 -13.15
C PRO A 52 10.64 15.57 -12.99
N SER A 53 10.30 16.72 -12.41
CA SER A 53 8.92 17.25 -12.34
C SER A 53 8.47 17.68 -13.75
N GLY A 54 8.03 16.71 -14.54
CA GLY A 54 7.41 16.92 -15.84
C GLY A 54 6.01 17.51 -15.66
N ASN A 55 5.86 18.77 -16.03
CA ASN A 55 4.57 19.45 -16.09
C ASN A 55 3.73 18.81 -17.22
N LEU A 56 2.80 17.89 -16.89
CA LEU A 56 1.95 17.19 -17.87
C LEU A 56 0.80 18.05 -18.42
N SER A 57 0.90 19.37 -18.28
CA SER A 57 0.08 20.31 -19.04
C SER A 57 0.89 20.85 -20.22
N GLY A 58 0.75 20.21 -21.38
CA GLY A 58 1.06 20.85 -22.66
C GLY A 58 1.87 20.02 -23.66
N LYS A 59 1.17 19.53 -24.69
CA LYS A 59 1.66 19.11 -26.02
C LYS A 59 2.79 18.07 -26.07
N VAL A 60 2.44 16.90 -26.62
CA VAL A 60 3.33 15.88 -27.19
C VAL A 60 4.51 16.56 -27.91
N SER A 61 5.74 16.25 -27.51
CA SER A 61 6.92 16.72 -28.23
C SER A 61 7.11 15.86 -29.49
N GLU A 62 7.64 16.42 -30.57
CA GLU A 62 7.80 15.70 -31.86
C GLU A 62 8.68 14.43 -31.75
N ASN A 63 9.43 14.25 -30.67
CA ASN A 63 10.23 13.06 -30.41
C ASN A 63 9.43 11.90 -29.77
N ASP A 64 8.23 12.16 -29.24
CA ASP A 64 7.37 11.16 -28.58
C ASP A 64 6.50 10.34 -29.55
N ILE A 65 6.47 10.72 -30.84
CA ILE A 65 5.54 10.16 -31.86
C ILE A 65 6.05 8.81 -32.42
N ASN A 66 7.28 8.41 -32.12
CA ASN A 66 7.90 7.21 -32.71
C ASN A 66 7.83 5.95 -31.83
N ASP A 67 7.18 6.01 -30.66
CA ASP A 67 7.01 4.86 -29.77
C ASP A 67 5.51 4.52 -29.57
N PRO A 68 5.00 3.49 -30.26
CA PRO A 68 3.60 3.09 -30.17
C PRO A 68 3.18 2.51 -28.80
N GLU A 69 4.12 2.04 -27.97
CA GLU A 69 3.80 1.58 -26.60
C GLU A 69 3.55 2.77 -25.67
N ARG A 70 4.36 3.83 -25.80
CA ARG A 70 4.18 5.10 -25.07
C ARG A 70 2.86 5.79 -25.41
N VAL A 71 2.42 5.73 -26.65
CA VAL A 71 1.14 6.33 -27.08
C VAL A 71 -0.07 5.60 -26.46
N ASN A 72 0.00 4.27 -26.28
CA ASN A 72 -1.05 3.50 -25.60
C ASN A 72 -1.07 3.71 -24.08
N TYR A 73 0.10 3.97 -23.47
CA TYR A 73 0.22 4.28 -22.04
C TYR A 73 -0.60 5.52 -21.61
N PHE A 74 -0.63 6.57 -22.45
CA PHE A 74 -1.36 7.81 -22.16
C PHE A 74 -2.84 7.83 -22.61
N ASN A 75 -3.24 6.94 -23.54
CA ASN A 75 -4.58 6.97 -24.15
C ASN A 75 -5.69 6.33 -23.31
N ASN A 76 -5.37 5.66 -22.20
CA ASN A 76 -6.35 5.00 -21.32
C ASN A 76 -6.72 5.79 -20.04
N GLN A 77 -6.25 7.04 -19.90
CA GLN A 77 -6.59 7.89 -18.76
C GLN A 77 -7.74 8.84 -19.12
N VAL A 78 -8.88 8.70 -18.44
CA VAL A 78 -9.92 9.75 -18.47
C VAL A 78 -9.65 10.67 -17.28
N ASN A 79 -9.12 11.86 -17.54
CA ASN A 79 -8.87 12.84 -16.49
C ASN A 79 -10.18 13.55 -16.12
N GLU A 80 -10.90 13.01 -15.13
CA GLU A 80 -11.87 13.81 -14.39
C GLU A 80 -11.10 14.96 -13.68
N PRO A 81 -11.65 16.17 -13.56
CA PRO A 81 -10.92 17.29 -12.95
C PRO A 81 -10.39 16.93 -11.55
N GLY A 82 -9.06 16.82 -11.42
CA GLY A 82 -8.37 16.53 -10.16
C GLY A 82 -8.06 15.06 -9.87
N TYR A 83 -8.43 14.13 -10.75
CA TYR A 83 -8.24 12.69 -10.54
C TYR A 83 -7.60 12.00 -11.75
N TYR A 84 -6.70 11.05 -11.49
CA TYR A 84 -6.36 10.00 -12.44
C TYR A 84 -7.42 8.89 -12.34
N THR A 85 -8.02 8.51 -13.46
CA THR A 85 -8.89 7.34 -13.53
C THR A 85 -8.32 6.29 -14.46
N ARG A 86 -8.43 5.03 -14.06
CA ARG A 86 -8.01 3.89 -14.88
C ARG A 86 -8.99 2.73 -14.71
N THR A 87 -9.41 2.16 -15.83
CA THR A 87 -10.25 0.97 -15.85
C THR A 87 -9.39 -0.26 -16.13
N TYR A 88 -9.50 -1.24 -15.26
CA TYR A 88 -8.92 -2.56 -15.42
C TYR A 88 -9.98 -3.56 -15.84
N THR A 89 -9.56 -4.56 -16.59
CA THR A 89 -10.38 -5.69 -16.99
C THR A 89 -9.56 -6.97 -16.90
N TRP A 90 -10.11 -8.01 -16.29
CA TRP A 90 -9.46 -9.30 -16.15
C TRP A 90 -10.48 -10.43 -16.23
N LYS A 91 -10.01 -11.68 -16.19
CA LYS A 91 -10.86 -12.87 -16.17
C LYS A 91 -10.57 -13.69 -14.94
N TYR A 92 -11.62 -14.19 -14.31
CA TYR A 92 -11.56 -15.16 -13.21
C TYR A 92 -12.86 -15.96 -13.20
N ASP A 93 -12.76 -17.27 -12.98
CA ASP A 93 -13.90 -18.21 -12.92
C ASP A 93 -14.88 -18.07 -14.11
N ASN A 94 -14.33 -18.04 -15.32
CA ASN A 94 -15.07 -17.86 -16.59
C ASN A 94 -15.88 -16.55 -16.70
N GLN A 95 -15.74 -15.64 -15.75
CA GLN A 95 -16.33 -14.31 -15.78
C GLN A 95 -15.31 -13.27 -16.26
N SER A 96 -15.81 -12.21 -16.88
CA SER A 96 -15.03 -11.01 -17.17
C SER A 96 -15.35 -9.96 -16.12
N TRP A 97 -14.31 -9.48 -15.45
CA TRP A 97 -14.40 -8.51 -14.38
C TRP A 97 -13.88 -7.15 -14.84
N SER A 98 -14.34 -6.10 -14.17
CA SER A 98 -13.79 -4.77 -14.37
C SER A 98 -13.86 -3.96 -13.08
N TYR A 99 -12.84 -3.11 -12.89
CA TYR A 99 -12.76 -2.15 -11.80
C TYR A 99 -12.19 -0.84 -12.33
N THR A 100 -12.82 0.27 -11.98
CA THR A 100 -12.28 1.60 -12.30
C THR A 100 -11.78 2.24 -11.02
N ILE A 101 -10.47 2.44 -10.95
CA ILE A 101 -9.86 3.21 -9.86
C ILE A 101 -9.94 4.70 -10.17
N SER A 102 -10.11 5.50 -9.13
CA SER A 102 -10.01 6.96 -9.18
C SER A 102 -9.09 7.42 -8.06
N VAL A 103 -7.98 8.05 -8.42
CA VAL A 103 -6.94 8.49 -7.49
C VAL A 103 -6.76 10.00 -7.61
N PRO A 104 -6.82 10.77 -6.51
CA PRO A 104 -6.49 12.20 -6.55
C PRO A 104 -5.10 12.44 -7.13
N ILE A 105 -4.98 13.40 -8.06
CA ILE A 105 -3.68 13.74 -8.68
C ILE A 105 -2.64 14.12 -7.62
N GLU A 106 -3.05 14.83 -6.56
CA GLU A 106 -2.18 15.20 -5.44
C GLU A 106 -1.63 13.98 -4.72
N MET A 107 -2.46 12.96 -4.44
CA MET A 107 -2.01 11.72 -3.80
C MET A 107 -0.96 11.00 -4.65
N TYR A 108 -1.21 10.85 -5.96
CA TYR A 108 -0.22 10.26 -6.86
C TYR A 108 1.10 11.04 -6.83
N ASN A 109 1.03 12.38 -6.92
CA ASN A 109 2.22 13.22 -6.87
C ASN A 109 2.96 13.13 -5.53
N ASP A 110 2.25 12.99 -4.41
CA ASP A 110 2.86 12.79 -3.10
C ASP A 110 3.66 11.48 -3.07
N PHE A 111 3.10 10.38 -3.59
CA PHE A 111 3.82 9.11 -3.73
C PHE A 111 5.02 9.20 -4.68
N ARG A 112 4.89 9.89 -5.82
CA ARG A 112 6.02 10.16 -6.75
C ARG A 112 7.16 10.96 -6.10
N ASN A 113 6.85 11.75 -5.08
CA ASN A 113 7.83 12.57 -4.37
C ASN A 113 8.39 11.90 -3.11
N LYS A 114 7.87 10.73 -2.70
CA LYS A 114 8.45 9.93 -1.62
C LYS A 114 9.79 9.35 -2.06
N SER A 115 10.50 8.77 -1.10
CA SER A 115 11.78 8.12 -1.35
C SER A 115 11.56 6.73 -1.97
N HIS A 116 12.27 6.45 -3.07
CA HIS A 116 12.24 5.17 -3.77
C HIS A 116 13.60 4.47 -3.65
N THR A 117 13.92 4.03 -2.44
CA THR A 117 15.17 3.32 -2.13
C THR A 117 15.06 1.81 -2.31
N ARG A 118 16.12 1.19 -2.83
CA ARG A 118 16.30 -0.27 -2.85
C ARG A 118 16.63 -0.79 -1.46
N GLY A 119 16.21 -2.01 -1.15
CA GLY A 119 16.51 -2.68 0.11
C GLY A 119 15.29 -3.36 0.71
N ASP A 120 14.63 -2.70 1.66
CA ASP A 120 13.41 -3.22 2.26
C ASP A 120 12.19 -2.83 1.42
N TYR A 121 11.81 -3.70 0.49
CA TYR A 121 10.63 -3.50 -0.36
C TYR A 121 9.30 -3.60 0.43
N SER A 122 9.31 -4.17 1.64
CA SER A 122 8.06 -4.33 2.41
C SER A 122 7.48 -2.99 2.86
N GLN A 123 8.30 -1.94 2.96
CA GLN A 123 7.87 -0.59 3.35
C GLN A 123 6.87 0.04 2.36
N TYR A 124 6.92 -0.35 1.08
CA TYR A 124 6.03 0.19 0.05
C TYR A 124 4.62 -0.39 0.16
N ALA A 125 4.49 -1.63 0.64
CA ALA A 125 3.20 -2.33 0.78
C ALA A 125 2.41 -1.92 2.05
N VAL A 126 2.99 -1.09 2.91
CA VAL A 126 2.43 -0.74 4.23
C VAL A 126 2.27 0.78 4.42
N SER A 127 2.11 1.55 3.35
CA SER A 127 1.85 2.97 3.49
C SER A 127 0.46 3.21 4.09
N PRO A 128 0.30 4.10 5.09
CA PRO A 128 -1.03 4.49 5.56
C PRO A 128 -1.73 5.44 4.58
N ASP A 129 -0.98 6.17 3.77
CA ASP A 129 -1.50 7.28 2.96
C ASP A 129 -2.35 6.81 1.77
N ASP A 130 -2.19 5.56 1.31
CA ASP A 130 -2.98 4.97 0.22
C ASP A 130 -4.13 4.08 0.71
N ARG A 131 -4.22 3.85 2.03
CA ARG A 131 -5.10 2.84 2.62
C ARG A 131 -6.56 3.02 2.24
N ALA A 132 -7.05 4.26 2.25
CA ALA A 132 -8.45 4.54 1.91
C ALA A 132 -8.80 4.16 0.45
N VAL A 133 -7.84 4.23 -0.47
CA VAL A 133 -8.04 3.84 -1.88
C VAL A 133 -7.99 2.32 -2.01
N LEU A 134 -7.03 1.66 -1.36
CA LEU A 134 -6.91 0.20 -1.37
C LEU A 134 -8.11 -0.47 -0.69
N GLU A 135 -8.58 0.07 0.43
CA GLU A 135 -9.77 -0.40 1.15
C GLU A 135 -11.02 -0.36 0.26
N GLN A 136 -11.22 0.73 -0.50
CA GLN A 136 -12.35 0.82 -1.44
C GLN A 136 -12.30 -0.27 -2.52
N MET A 137 -11.11 -0.52 -3.06
CA MET A 137 -10.90 -1.57 -4.04
C MET A 137 -11.17 -2.95 -3.44
N VAL A 138 -10.59 -3.27 -2.28
CA VAL A 138 -10.82 -4.53 -1.56
C VAL A 138 -12.30 -4.73 -1.25
N ASN A 139 -12.99 -3.69 -0.79
CA ASN A 139 -14.42 -3.75 -0.53
C ASN A 139 -15.24 -4.06 -1.79
N SER A 140 -14.82 -3.57 -2.97
CA SER A 140 -15.44 -3.94 -4.24
C SER A 140 -15.27 -5.44 -4.53
N PHE A 141 -14.07 -6.00 -4.35
CA PHE A 141 -13.82 -7.44 -4.53
C PHE A 141 -14.66 -8.29 -3.56
N LYS A 142 -14.72 -7.90 -2.29
CA LYS A 142 -15.54 -8.59 -1.27
C LYS A 142 -17.03 -8.55 -1.61
N GLN A 143 -17.55 -7.38 -2.02
CA GLN A 143 -18.95 -7.24 -2.43
C GLN A 143 -19.26 -8.08 -3.67
N GLN A 144 -18.37 -8.07 -4.66
CA GLN A 144 -18.49 -8.91 -5.86
C GLN A 144 -18.46 -10.40 -5.51
N GLY A 145 -17.53 -10.83 -4.67
CA GLY A 145 -17.48 -12.21 -4.17
C GLY A 145 -18.79 -12.64 -3.51
N ALA A 146 -19.35 -11.80 -2.64
CA ALA A 146 -20.64 -12.06 -2.00
C ALA A 146 -21.79 -12.19 -3.01
N LEU A 147 -21.81 -11.38 -4.08
CA LEU A 147 -22.83 -11.47 -5.13
C LEU A 147 -22.76 -12.78 -5.94
N TYR A 148 -21.56 -13.33 -6.11
CA TYR A 148 -21.32 -14.56 -6.86
C TYR A 148 -21.19 -15.81 -5.96
N ASN A 149 -21.38 -15.66 -4.64
CA ASN A 149 -21.22 -16.69 -3.61
C ASN A 149 -19.81 -17.32 -3.59
N TYR A 150 -18.77 -16.50 -3.78
CA TYR A 150 -17.39 -16.92 -3.62
C TYR A 150 -17.02 -17.10 -2.16
N THR A 151 -16.17 -18.09 -1.89
CA THR A 151 -15.47 -18.23 -0.61
C THR A 151 -14.41 -17.13 -0.47
N ASP A 152 -13.90 -16.91 0.74
CA ASP A 152 -12.84 -15.92 0.96
C ASP A 152 -11.58 -16.24 0.14
N ASP A 153 -11.20 -17.52 0.05
CA ASP A 153 -10.11 -18.01 -0.83
C ASP A 153 -10.36 -17.63 -2.30
N GLN A 154 -11.58 -17.79 -2.82
CA GLN A 154 -11.91 -17.43 -4.20
C GLN A 154 -11.88 -15.91 -4.42
N VAL A 155 -12.20 -15.10 -3.40
CA VAL A 155 -12.01 -13.65 -3.49
C VAL A 155 -10.52 -13.29 -3.57
N VAL A 156 -9.66 -13.99 -2.82
CA VAL A 156 -8.19 -13.83 -2.92
C VAL A 156 -7.67 -14.25 -4.29
N GLU A 157 -8.08 -15.41 -4.79
CA GLU A 157 -7.70 -15.86 -6.13
C GLU A 157 -8.15 -14.88 -7.22
N ASN A 158 -9.34 -14.29 -7.09
CA ASN A 158 -9.81 -13.26 -8.01
C ASN A 158 -8.95 -11.99 -7.93
N MET A 159 -8.53 -11.58 -6.74
CA MET A 159 -7.59 -10.46 -6.55
C MET A 159 -6.23 -10.76 -7.20
N ILE A 160 -5.72 -11.97 -7.03
CA ILE A 160 -4.47 -12.42 -7.67
C ILE A 160 -4.62 -12.42 -9.20
N ALA A 161 -5.75 -12.91 -9.74
CA ALA A 161 -6.03 -12.89 -11.17
C ALA A 161 -6.11 -11.47 -11.74
N PHE A 162 -6.60 -10.51 -10.95
CA PHE A 162 -6.53 -9.08 -11.29
C PHE A 162 -5.08 -8.60 -11.43
N ILE A 163 -4.22 -8.91 -10.44
CA ILE A 163 -2.81 -8.53 -10.47
C ILE A 163 -2.08 -9.17 -11.67
N GLN A 164 -2.26 -10.48 -11.87
CA GLN A 164 -1.66 -11.22 -12.99
C GLN A 164 -2.13 -10.73 -14.37
N ALA A 165 -3.26 -10.04 -14.44
CA ALA A 165 -3.77 -9.44 -15.68
C ALA A 165 -3.24 -8.03 -15.94
N MET A 166 -2.53 -7.41 -14.98
CA MET A 166 -1.91 -6.12 -15.20
C MET A 166 -0.75 -6.23 -16.20
N PRO A 167 -0.61 -5.28 -17.13
CA PRO A 167 0.53 -5.23 -18.04
C PRO A 167 1.87 -5.25 -17.29
N TYR A 168 2.76 -6.16 -17.71
CA TYR A 168 4.14 -6.13 -17.27
C TYR A 168 4.87 -4.97 -17.97
N SER A 169 5.54 -4.14 -17.20
CA SER A 169 6.31 -3.01 -17.74
C SER A 169 7.57 -2.79 -16.92
N SER A 170 8.74 -2.92 -17.56
CA SER A 170 10.00 -2.70 -16.87
C SER A 170 10.18 -1.24 -16.47
N ASP A 171 10.87 -1.01 -15.36
CA ASP A 171 11.14 0.34 -14.86
C ASP A 171 11.92 1.21 -15.84
N SER A 172 12.85 0.62 -16.59
CA SER A 172 13.64 1.30 -17.60
C SER A 172 12.78 1.92 -18.71
N VAL A 173 11.62 1.33 -19.01
CA VAL A 173 10.69 1.78 -20.05
C VAL A 173 9.73 2.86 -19.49
N THR A 174 9.34 2.74 -18.24
CA THR A 174 8.25 3.53 -17.64
C THR A 174 8.73 4.72 -16.81
N THR A 175 9.90 4.63 -16.18
CA THR A 175 10.47 5.70 -15.34
C THR A 175 11.78 6.27 -15.89
N GLY A 176 12.45 5.53 -16.80
CA GLY A 176 13.77 5.87 -17.31
C GLY A 176 14.91 5.53 -16.35
N PHE A 177 14.64 4.80 -15.26
CA PHE A 177 15.61 4.30 -14.29
C PHE A 177 15.61 2.76 -14.26
N ASP A 178 16.71 2.18 -13.80
CA ASP A 178 16.83 0.74 -13.54
C ASP A 178 16.50 0.49 -12.05
N GLU A 179 15.50 -0.37 -11.78
CA GLU A 179 14.98 -0.72 -10.43
C GLU A 179 14.47 0.48 -9.60
N TYR A 180 13.25 0.91 -9.92
CA TYR A 180 12.42 1.91 -9.25
C TYR A 180 11.20 1.22 -8.62
N PRO A 181 11.25 0.80 -7.34
CA PRO A 181 10.08 0.19 -6.71
C PRO A 181 8.95 1.20 -6.58
N ARG A 182 7.77 0.88 -7.10
CA ARG A 182 6.57 1.70 -7.02
C ARG A 182 5.80 1.46 -5.73
N TYR A 183 5.21 2.52 -5.18
CA TYR A 183 4.10 2.37 -4.23
C TYR A 183 2.85 1.83 -4.95
N PRO A 184 1.93 1.13 -4.25
CA PRO A 184 0.70 0.58 -4.82
C PRO A 184 -0.09 1.58 -5.68
N ILE A 185 -0.20 2.84 -5.22
CA ILE A 185 -0.90 3.90 -5.97
C ILE A 185 -0.21 4.23 -7.30
N GLU A 186 1.11 4.22 -7.34
CA GLU A 186 1.85 4.45 -8.59
C GLU A 186 1.58 3.31 -9.57
N THR A 187 1.70 2.05 -9.15
CA THR A 187 1.40 0.87 -9.99
C THR A 187 -0.04 0.90 -10.53
N LEU A 188 -1.00 1.34 -9.71
CA LEU A 188 -2.41 1.45 -10.10
C LEU A 188 -2.71 2.64 -11.03
N VAL A 189 -1.96 3.74 -10.95
CA VAL A 189 -2.15 4.89 -11.84
C VAL A 189 -1.39 4.70 -13.16
N ASP A 190 -0.16 4.21 -13.07
CA ASP A 190 0.70 3.91 -14.20
C ASP A 190 0.15 2.72 -15.02
N GLY A 191 -0.61 1.83 -14.37
CA GLY A 191 -1.35 0.77 -15.04
C GLY A 191 -0.58 -0.53 -15.20
N GLY A 192 0.49 -0.73 -14.43
CA GLY A 192 1.42 -1.84 -14.56
C GLY A 192 2.71 -1.56 -13.80
N GLY A 193 3.57 -2.57 -13.76
CA GLY A 193 4.90 -2.55 -13.15
C GLY A 193 5.63 -3.85 -13.50
N ASP A 194 6.81 -4.04 -12.96
CA ASP A 194 7.54 -5.30 -13.06
C ASP A 194 7.28 -6.20 -11.82
N CYS A 195 8.22 -7.09 -11.50
CA CYS A 195 7.98 -8.18 -10.56
C CYS A 195 7.84 -7.71 -9.11
N GLU A 196 8.66 -6.74 -8.72
CA GLU A 196 8.61 -6.12 -7.40
C GLU A 196 7.35 -5.29 -7.22
N ASP A 197 6.96 -4.49 -8.20
CA ASP A 197 5.80 -3.60 -8.13
C ASP A 197 4.50 -4.39 -8.03
N SER A 198 4.37 -5.43 -8.85
CA SER A 198 3.22 -6.32 -8.86
C SER A 198 3.12 -7.08 -7.54
N SER A 199 4.26 -7.49 -6.97
CA SER A 199 4.32 -8.16 -5.66
C SER A 199 4.01 -7.22 -4.50
N ILE A 200 4.48 -5.97 -4.53
CA ILE A 200 4.18 -4.92 -3.55
C ILE A 200 2.68 -4.61 -3.54
N LEU A 201 2.09 -4.38 -4.72
CA LEU A 201 0.67 -4.10 -4.86
C LEU A 201 -0.18 -5.27 -4.36
N ALA A 202 0.16 -6.50 -4.76
CA ALA A 202 -0.54 -7.69 -4.30
C ALA A 202 -0.45 -7.86 -2.77
N ALA A 203 0.74 -7.66 -2.20
CA ALA A 203 0.94 -7.74 -0.75
C ALA A 203 0.08 -6.71 0.00
N ALA A 204 0.03 -5.46 -0.47
CA ALA A 204 -0.77 -4.40 0.13
C ALA A 204 -2.28 -4.73 0.12
N LEU A 205 -2.79 -5.21 -1.02
CA LEU A 205 -4.19 -5.58 -1.20
C LEU A 205 -4.59 -6.81 -0.38
N LEU A 206 -3.76 -7.86 -0.34
CA LEU A 206 -4.05 -9.05 0.47
C LEU A 206 -4.00 -8.75 1.97
N ASN A 207 -3.06 -7.89 2.40
CA ASN A 207 -3.03 -7.39 3.78
C ASN A 207 -4.29 -6.56 4.12
N GLU A 208 -4.80 -5.75 3.17
CA GLU A 208 -6.11 -5.10 3.30
C GLU A 208 -7.28 -6.07 3.36
N MET A 209 -7.19 -7.20 2.67
CA MET A 209 -8.20 -8.25 2.77
C MET A 209 -8.18 -8.96 4.13
N GLY A 210 -7.07 -8.90 4.88
CA GLY A 210 -6.87 -9.52 6.18
C GLY A 210 -5.95 -10.75 6.15
N TYR A 211 -5.25 -10.97 5.04
CA TYR A 211 -4.32 -12.10 4.86
C TYR A 211 -2.88 -11.67 5.20
N ASP A 212 -2.15 -12.53 5.93
CA ASP A 212 -0.72 -12.30 6.18
C ASP A 212 0.04 -12.59 4.88
N ALA A 213 0.78 -11.61 4.39
CA ALA A 213 1.57 -11.72 3.18
C ALA A 213 3.02 -11.24 3.39
N ALA A 214 3.90 -11.68 2.52
CA ALA A 214 5.31 -11.35 2.50
C ALA A 214 5.79 -11.20 1.05
N LEU A 215 6.84 -10.42 0.83
CA LEU A 215 7.53 -10.41 -0.45
C LEU A 215 8.60 -11.50 -0.44
N LEU A 216 8.68 -12.27 -1.52
CA LEU A 216 9.62 -13.36 -1.73
C LEU A 216 10.65 -12.91 -2.77
N GLY A 217 11.81 -12.45 -2.31
CA GLY A 217 12.90 -12.02 -3.17
C GLY A 217 13.84 -13.17 -3.54
N PHE A 218 14.22 -13.22 -4.80
CA PHE A 218 15.22 -14.12 -5.39
C PHE A 218 16.24 -13.27 -6.16
N ASP A 219 17.34 -13.88 -6.65
CA ASP A 219 18.47 -13.12 -7.22
C ASP A 219 18.10 -12.13 -8.34
N ASN A 220 17.05 -12.41 -9.14
CA ASN A 220 16.54 -11.51 -10.19
C ASN A 220 15.02 -11.63 -10.33
N HIS A 221 14.31 -11.92 -9.25
CA HIS A 221 12.85 -12.07 -9.28
C HIS A 221 12.24 -11.71 -7.94
N MET A 222 11.06 -11.12 -7.96
CA MET A 222 10.23 -10.97 -6.77
C MET A 222 8.86 -11.60 -7.02
N ALA A 223 8.39 -12.32 -6.02
CA ALA A 223 7.06 -12.89 -6.01
C ALA A 223 6.35 -12.54 -4.71
N LEU A 224 5.06 -12.85 -4.65
CA LEU A 224 4.26 -12.74 -3.45
C LEU A 224 4.31 -14.06 -2.67
N GLY A 225 4.31 -13.96 -1.34
CA GLY A 225 4.02 -15.06 -0.44
C GLY A 225 2.73 -14.76 0.33
N VAL A 226 1.77 -15.69 0.35
CA VAL A 226 0.50 -15.53 1.08
C VAL A 226 0.30 -16.67 2.08
N ALA A 227 -0.11 -16.32 3.30
CA ALA A 227 -0.46 -17.28 4.35
C ALA A 227 -1.97 -17.29 4.60
N GLY A 228 -2.47 -18.38 5.21
CA GLY A 228 -3.88 -18.49 5.61
C GLY A 228 -4.87 -18.78 4.48
N ILE A 229 -4.39 -19.33 3.36
CA ILE A 229 -5.26 -19.88 2.30
C ILE A 229 -5.52 -21.35 2.63
N ASP A 230 -6.76 -21.69 2.98
CA ASP A 230 -7.10 -23.00 3.56
C ASP A 230 -6.86 -24.17 2.59
N ASN A 231 -7.04 -23.93 1.29
CA ASN A 231 -6.95 -24.95 0.25
C ASN A 231 -5.69 -24.84 -0.64
N ALA A 232 -4.73 -23.99 -0.27
CA ALA A 232 -3.51 -23.85 -1.04
C ALA A 232 -2.68 -25.15 -1.02
N THR A 233 -2.12 -25.50 -2.17
CA THR A 233 -1.21 -26.63 -2.33
C THR A 233 0.05 -26.19 -3.07
N GLY A 234 1.08 -27.02 -3.10
CA GLY A 234 2.33 -26.71 -3.82
C GLY A 234 3.43 -26.14 -2.94
N THR A 235 4.23 -25.23 -3.48
CA THR A 235 5.43 -24.70 -2.83
C THR A 235 5.07 -23.55 -1.88
N TYR A 236 5.54 -23.65 -0.65
CA TYR A 236 5.55 -22.57 0.33
C TYR A 236 6.95 -22.38 0.90
N PHE A 237 7.17 -21.22 1.51
CA PHE A 237 8.39 -20.88 2.24
C PHE A 237 8.06 -20.56 3.70
N GLU A 238 8.96 -20.92 4.61
CA GLU A 238 8.73 -20.78 6.05
C GLU A 238 9.63 -19.71 6.67
N ARG A 239 9.01 -18.70 7.30
CA ARG A 239 9.65 -17.77 8.23
C ARG A 239 8.60 -17.21 9.19
N ASN A 240 8.43 -17.85 10.36
CA ASN A 240 7.38 -17.54 11.34
C ASN A 240 5.94 -17.71 10.79
N GLY A 241 5.74 -18.62 9.84
CA GLY A 241 4.50 -18.88 9.14
C GLY A 241 4.76 -19.58 7.80
N GLN A 242 3.74 -20.19 7.21
CA GLN A 242 3.79 -20.80 5.88
C GLN A 242 3.24 -19.82 4.84
N TYR A 243 4.11 -19.36 3.94
CA TYR A 243 3.75 -18.46 2.85
C TYR A 243 3.79 -19.21 1.51
N TYR A 244 2.63 -19.49 0.93
CA TYR A 244 2.52 -20.09 -0.40
C TYR A 244 3.00 -19.09 -1.46
N TYR A 245 3.81 -19.59 -2.38
CA TYR A 245 4.34 -18.79 -3.47
C TYR A 245 3.23 -18.37 -4.43
N VAL A 246 3.23 -17.13 -4.87
CA VAL A 246 2.31 -16.60 -5.88
C VAL A 246 3.11 -15.82 -6.91
N GLU A 247 3.11 -16.30 -8.15
CA GLU A 247 3.63 -15.55 -9.29
C GLU A 247 2.65 -14.44 -9.65
N THR A 248 3.11 -13.20 -9.65
CA THR A 248 2.28 -12.01 -9.88
C THR A 248 2.37 -11.48 -11.31
N THR A 249 3.38 -11.90 -12.08
CA THR A 249 3.68 -11.37 -13.41
C THR A 249 3.22 -12.26 -14.57
N SER A 250 2.62 -13.42 -14.25
CA SER A 250 2.05 -14.32 -15.23
C SER A 250 0.81 -15.01 -14.67
N ASN A 251 -0.19 -15.20 -15.52
CA ASN A 251 -1.41 -15.95 -15.22
C ASN A 251 -1.29 -17.46 -15.52
N ASP A 252 -0.11 -17.93 -15.93
CA ASP A 252 0.15 -19.35 -16.20
C ASP A 252 0.38 -20.17 -14.93
N TYR A 253 0.46 -19.50 -13.78
CA TYR A 253 0.83 -20.09 -12.49
C TYR A 253 -0.27 -19.91 -11.46
N GLU A 254 -0.70 -21.03 -10.90
CA GLU A 254 -1.58 -21.05 -9.73
C GLU A 254 -0.78 -20.82 -8.44
N ILE A 255 -1.50 -20.52 -7.34
CA ILE A 255 -0.90 -20.44 -6.01
C ILE A 255 -0.12 -21.74 -5.70
N GLY A 256 1.13 -21.57 -5.24
CA GLY A 256 2.07 -22.63 -4.93
C GLY A 256 2.87 -23.17 -6.13
N GLN A 257 2.60 -22.72 -7.35
CA GLN A 257 3.37 -23.09 -8.53
C GLN A 257 4.53 -22.11 -8.75
N VAL A 258 5.77 -22.62 -8.69
CA VAL A 258 6.98 -21.82 -8.91
C VAL A 258 7.49 -22.05 -10.33
N PRO A 259 7.68 -21.00 -11.15
CA PRO A 259 8.39 -21.10 -12.42
C PRO A 259 9.71 -21.87 -12.32
N ALA A 260 9.97 -22.75 -13.28
CA ALA A 260 11.16 -23.62 -13.25
C ALA A 260 12.49 -22.84 -13.35
N SER A 261 12.47 -21.60 -13.83
CA SER A 261 13.61 -20.70 -13.92
C SER A 261 14.06 -20.14 -12.57
N ILE A 262 13.23 -20.22 -11.53
CA ILE A 262 13.52 -19.62 -10.22
C ILE A 262 14.33 -20.60 -9.36
N ASP A 263 15.53 -20.17 -8.97
CA ASP A 263 16.32 -20.86 -7.96
C ASP A 263 15.78 -20.56 -6.55
N LYS A 264 15.09 -21.54 -5.97
CA LYS A 264 14.47 -21.42 -4.65
C LYS A 264 15.48 -21.28 -3.51
N SER A 265 16.76 -21.61 -3.73
CA SER A 265 17.79 -21.58 -2.69
C SER A 265 18.24 -20.15 -2.32
N THR A 266 17.94 -19.17 -3.18
CA THR A 266 18.32 -17.76 -2.99
C THR A 266 17.22 -16.94 -2.30
N ILE A 267 16.21 -17.60 -1.75
CA ILE A 267 15.02 -16.94 -1.18
C ILE A 267 15.37 -16.00 -0.02
N HIS A 268 14.85 -14.78 -0.10
CA HIS A 268 14.82 -13.79 0.97
C HIS A 268 13.36 -13.39 1.22
N ILE A 269 12.87 -13.61 2.44
CA ILE A 269 11.47 -13.34 2.79
C ILE A 269 11.39 -11.99 3.51
N TYR A 270 10.74 -11.00 2.89
CA TYR A 270 10.46 -9.70 3.49
C TYR A 270 9.04 -9.70 4.05
N LYS A 271 8.92 -9.95 5.36
CA LYS A 271 7.62 -9.90 6.04
C LYS A 271 7.19 -8.43 6.15
N MET A 272 5.94 -8.14 5.82
CA MET A 272 5.38 -6.81 6.03
C MET A 272 5.34 -6.49 7.52
N ASN A 273 6.11 -5.48 7.94
CA ASN A 273 6.09 -5.02 9.31
C ASN A 273 4.91 -4.06 9.53
N ILE A 274 3.71 -4.62 9.68
CA ILE A 274 2.47 -3.88 9.92
C ILE A 274 2.30 -3.43 11.38
N THR A 275 3.40 -3.21 12.10
CA THR A 275 3.35 -2.70 13.47
C THR A 275 2.84 -1.27 13.48
N ALA A 276 2.07 -0.90 14.50
CA ALA A 276 1.74 0.50 14.70
C ALA A 276 3.02 1.32 14.96
N ALA A 277 2.97 2.62 14.75
CA ALA A 277 4.10 3.51 15.00
C ALA A 277 3.58 4.84 15.52
N LEU A 278 3.94 5.20 16.75
CA LEU A 278 3.51 6.45 17.36
C LEU A 278 4.59 7.53 17.17
N GLU A 279 4.24 8.57 16.43
CA GLU A 279 4.94 9.84 16.48
C GLU A 279 4.49 10.58 17.75
N VAL A 280 5.41 10.84 18.67
CA VAL A 280 5.11 11.44 19.97
C VAL A 280 5.77 12.80 20.09
N SER A 281 4.99 13.80 20.50
CA SER A 281 5.50 15.12 20.87
C SER A 281 5.07 15.48 22.28
N VAL A 282 5.90 16.26 22.97
CA VAL A 282 5.67 16.71 24.33
C VAL A 282 5.82 18.22 24.41
N SER A 283 4.95 18.87 25.18
CA SER A 283 5.04 20.29 25.47
C SER A 283 4.74 20.59 26.93
N ARG A 284 5.21 21.75 27.40
CA ARG A 284 5.10 22.19 28.78
C ARG A 284 4.52 23.60 28.83
N LYS A 285 3.59 23.83 29.75
CA LYS A 285 3.04 25.16 30.05
C LYS A 285 3.10 25.44 31.55
N LEU A 286 3.60 26.61 31.94
CA LEU A 286 3.50 27.08 33.32
C LEU A 286 2.04 27.50 33.58
N VAL A 287 1.39 26.88 34.56
CA VAL A 287 -0.02 27.10 34.91
C VAL A 287 -0.14 28.10 36.04
N ALA A 288 0.65 27.92 37.10
CA ALA A 288 0.63 28.77 38.28
C ALA A 288 2.01 28.80 38.93
N LYS A 289 2.28 29.88 39.67
CA LYS A 289 3.55 30.11 40.33
C LYS A 289 3.31 30.68 41.72
N GLY A 290 3.85 30.01 42.73
CA GLY A 290 3.88 30.47 44.12
C GLY A 290 5.29 30.89 44.54
N GLU A 291 5.44 31.18 45.83
CA GLU A 291 6.75 31.56 46.39
C GLU A 291 7.73 30.39 46.36
N THR A 292 7.28 29.19 46.74
CA THR A 292 8.12 28.00 46.90
C THR A 292 7.96 26.94 45.80
N GLU A 293 6.90 27.02 45.00
CA GLU A 293 6.54 25.97 44.02
C GLU A 293 5.99 26.58 42.72
N ALA A 294 6.15 25.85 41.61
CA ALA A 294 5.58 26.16 40.31
C ALA A 294 4.80 24.95 39.79
N ILE A 295 3.63 25.21 39.20
CA ILE A 295 2.72 24.20 38.67
C ILE A 295 2.83 24.22 37.15
N HIS A 296 3.21 23.08 36.56
CA HIS A 296 3.37 22.90 35.14
C HIS A 296 2.37 21.87 34.60
N GLU A 297 1.71 22.22 33.51
CA GLU A 297 0.95 21.28 32.69
C GLU A 297 1.88 20.71 31.62
N ILE A 298 1.94 19.39 31.56
CA ILE A 298 2.65 18.63 30.54
C ILE A 298 1.61 18.03 29.62
N THR A 299 1.75 18.29 28.31
CA THR A 299 0.88 17.75 27.28
C THR A 299 1.69 16.82 26.39
N VAL A 300 1.26 15.57 26.28
CA VAL A 300 1.82 14.58 25.35
C VAL A 300 0.80 14.36 24.24
N VAL A 301 1.22 14.57 22.99
CA VAL A 301 0.43 14.32 21.80
C VAL A 301 1.04 13.13 21.07
N MET A 302 0.22 12.10 20.85
CA MET A 302 0.59 10.90 20.12
C MET A 302 -0.21 10.86 18.84
N ARG A 303 0.48 10.69 17.72
CA ARG A 303 -0.13 10.43 16.42
C ARG A 303 0.32 9.10 15.91
N ASN A 304 -0.62 8.22 15.58
CA ASN A 304 -0.27 6.97 14.93
C ASN A 304 0.02 7.22 13.44
N ARG A 305 1.27 6.99 13.05
CA ARG A 305 1.78 7.04 11.67
C ARG A 305 2.03 5.66 11.09
N GLY A 306 1.87 4.61 11.89
CA GLY A 306 2.00 3.24 11.44
C GLY A 306 0.76 2.76 10.70
N PRO A 307 0.90 1.69 9.89
CA PRO A 307 -0.18 1.10 9.09
C PRO A 307 -1.28 0.39 9.89
N ASN A 308 -1.14 0.28 11.21
CA ASN A 308 -2.05 -0.48 12.05
C ASN A 308 -2.36 0.25 13.35
N THR A 309 -3.47 -0.09 13.99
CA THR A 309 -3.88 0.48 15.28
C THR A 309 -2.84 0.16 16.36
N ALA A 310 -2.40 1.18 17.10
CA ALA A 310 -1.58 0.98 18.28
C ALA A 310 -2.49 0.49 19.42
N GLU A 311 -2.20 -0.69 19.95
CA GLU A 311 -3.04 -1.36 20.94
C GLU A 311 -2.43 -1.27 22.35
N ASN A 312 -3.30 -1.19 23.35
CA ASN A 312 -2.95 -1.11 24.77
C ASN A 312 -1.96 0.04 25.11
N VAL A 313 -2.11 1.16 24.42
CA VAL A 313 -1.28 2.36 24.59
C VAL A 313 -1.41 2.88 26.01
N THR A 314 -0.27 3.06 26.66
CA THR A 314 -0.10 3.63 28.00
C THR A 314 0.97 4.70 27.95
N VAL A 315 0.73 5.83 28.62
CA VAL A 315 1.68 6.93 28.79
C VAL A 315 2.10 6.99 30.24
N GLU A 316 3.39 6.83 30.50
CA GLU A 316 4.01 7.08 31.80
C GLU A 316 4.74 8.41 31.77
N MET A 317 4.54 9.22 32.81
CA MET A 317 5.03 10.58 32.93
C MET A 317 5.66 10.77 34.30
N ASN A 318 6.88 11.28 34.35
CA ASN A 318 7.69 11.36 35.55
C ASN A 318 8.31 12.77 35.65
N GLY A 319 7.86 13.57 36.62
CA GLY A 319 8.46 14.84 36.99
C GLY A 319 9.54 14.62 38.05
N ILE A 320 10.80 14.88 37.71
CA ILE A 320 11.97 14.64 38.55
C ILE A 320 12.49 15.99 39.06
N PHE A 321 12.68 16.14 40.37
CA PHE A 321 13.17 17.39 40.97
C PHE A 321 14.32 17.21 41.98
N SER A 322 14.71 15.97 42.26
CA SER A 322 15.98 15.65 42.92
C SER A 322 16.39 14.22 42.62
N LYS A 323 17.60 13.80 43.03
CA LYS A 323 18.03 12.39 42.91
C LYS A 323 17.12 11.39 43.63
N SER A 324 16.28 11.85 44.57
CA SER A 324 15.43 11.00 45.40
C SER A 324 13.95 11.42 45.40
N SER A 325 13.54 12.38 44.57
CA SER A 325 12.17 12.90 44.57
C SER A 325 11.64 13.03 43.15
N SER A 326 10.54 12.32 42.90
CA SER A 326 9.80 12.33 41.64
C SER A 326 8.30 12.26 41.91
N MET A 327 7.52 12.75 40.95
CA MET A 327 6.08 12.51 40.86
C MET A 327 5.81 11.77 39.56
N ASN A 328 4.91 10.79 39.61
CA ASN A 328 4.61 9.94 38.47
C ASN A 328 3.12 9.99 38.18
N ASP A 329 2.77 9.96 36.90
CA ASP A 329 1.41 9.79 36.40
C ASP A 329 1.41 8.76 35.27
N THR A 330 0.44 7.85 35.30
CA THR A 330 0.31 6.77 34.32
C THR A 330 -1.12 6.78 33.78
N GLN A 331 -1.25 6.99 32.48
CA GLN A 331 -2.54 7.08 31.81
C GLN A 331 -2.69 5.97 30.77
N LYS A 332 -3.71 5.12 30.93
CA LYS A 332 -4.08 4.09 29.95
C LYS A 332 -4.99 4.70 28.89
N ILE A 333 -4.58 4.62 27.64
CA ILE A 333 -5.24 5.28 26.51
C ILE A 333 -6.11 4.30 25.73
N GLY A 334 -5.77 3.00 25.78
CA GLY A 334 -6.45 1.96 25.00
C GLY A 334 -5.87 1.89 23.61
N SER A 335 -6.68 2.08 22.58
CA SER A 335 -6.22 2.05 21.20
C SER A 335 -6.04 3.45 20.59
N VAL A 336 -5.06 3.57 19.70
CA VAL A 336 -4.85 4.74 18.83
C VAL A 336 -4.91 4.24 17.39
N GLY A 337 -6.04 4.47 16.72
CA GLY A 337 -6.25 4.04 15.33
C GLY A 337 -5.27 4.71 14.36
N VAL A 338 -5.17 4.18 13.14
CA VAL A 338 -4.36 4.77 12.06
C VAL A 338 -4.74 6.24 11.85
N ASP A 339 -3.73 7.11 11.75
CA ASP A 339 -3.84 8.57 11.67
C ASP A 339 -4.55 9.28 12.84
N GLN A 340 -5.03 8.52 13.83
CA GLN A 340 -5.65 9.10 15.00
C GLN A 340 -4.61 9.84 15.83
N VAL A 341 -5.03 11.00 16.32
CA VAL A 341 -4.29 11.77 17.32
C VAL A 341 -4.98 11.59 18.67
N LYS A 342 -4.19 11.24 19.70
CA LYS A 342 -4.62 11.29 21.10
C LYS A 342 -3.73 12.27 21.85
N THR A 343 -4.35 13.01 22.76
CA THR A 343 -3.66 13.97 23.62
C THR A 343 -3.94 13.59 25.06
N VAL A 344 -2.88 13.61 25.87
CA VAL A 344 -2.98 13.47 27.33
C VAL A 344 -2.31 14.63 28.00
N THR A 345 -2.85 15.02 29.14
CA THR A 345 -2.35 16.13 29.95
C THR A 345 -2.20 15.68 31.38
N SER A 346 -1.14 16.13 32.04
CA SER A 346 -0.96 15.96 33.48
C SER A 346 -0.30 17.19 34.09
N THR A 347 -0.56 17.40 35.38
CA THR A 347 -0.07 18.56 36.10
C THR A 347 0.94 18.13 37.15
N PHE A 348 2.10 18.77 37.15
CA PHE A 348 3.19 18.49 38.07
C PHE A 348 3.57 19.76 38.83
N THR A 349 3.78 19.62 40.13
CA THR A 349 4.19 20.72 41.02
C THR A 349 5.66 20.58 41.38
N PHE A 350 6.50 21.49 40.91
CA PHE A 350 7.94 21.44 41.13
C PHE A 350 8.38 22.49 42.15
N PRO A 351 9.29 22.14 43.09
CA PRO A 351 9.88 23.13 43.99
C PRO A 351 10.71 24.16 43.25
N ARG A 352 10.55 25.44 43.59
CA ARG A 352 11.33 26.53 42.99
C ARG A 352 12.77 26.52 43.50
N GLY A 353 13.69 26.98 42.65
CA GLY A 353 15.12 27.03 42.96
C GLY A 353 15.81 25.67 42.98
N GLN A 354 15.14 24.60 42.53
CA GLN A 354 15.70 23.27 42.36
C GLN A 354 15.71 22.87 40.88
N PHE A 355 16.54 21.87 40.58
CA PHE A 355 16.53 21.20 39.28
C PHE A 355 15.14 20.61 39.02
N ALA A 356 14.65 20.70 37.79
CA ALA A 356 13.47 19.96 37.36
C ALA A 356 13.67 19.43 35.95
N GLU A 357 13.30 18.17 35.75
CA GLU A 357 13.31 17.48 34.48
C GLU A 357 12.01 16.69 34.35
N PHE A 358 11.53 16.55 33.13
CA PHE A 358 10.40 15.67 32.86
C PHE A 358 10.83 14.56 31.90
N ARG A 359 10.53 13.32 32.30
CA ARG A 359 10.71 12.12 31.48
C ARG A 359 9.40 11.40 31.35
N GLY A 360 9.21 10.68 30.26
CA GLY A 360 8.07 9.81 30.10
C GLY A 360 8.36 8.71 29.10
N THR A 361 7.42 7.81 28.97
CA THR A 361 7.50 6.69 28.05
C THR A 361 6.10 6.39 27.54
N VAL A 362 5.95 6.21 26.23
CA VAL A 362 4.73 5.71 25.58
C VAL A 362 4.98 4.29 25.12
N TYR A 363 4.18 3.34 25.58
CA TYR A 363 4.32 1.94 25.22
C TYR A 363 2.96 1.26 25.01
N GLY A 364 2.98 0.11 24.34
CA GLY A 364 1.80 -0.74 24.13
C GLY A 364 2.20 -2.10 23.57
N SER A 365 1.24 -2.84 23.02
CA SER A 365 1.45 -4.26 22.70
C SER A 365 2.05 -4.56 21.32
N ASN A 366 2.04 -3.61 20.38
CA ASN A 366 2.36 -3.87 18.97
C ASN A 366 3.10 -2.71 18.27
N PHE A 367 3.86 -1.91 19.01
CA PHE A 367 4.74 -0.87 18.48
C PHE A 367 5.96 -0.69 19.37
N GLU A 368 7.01 -0.07 18.84
CA GLU A 368 8.20 0.26 19.62
C GLU A 368 7.91 1.33 20.67
N THR A 369 8.42 1.10 21.88
CA THR A 369 8.32 2.06 22.98
C THR A 369 9.00 3.38 22.61
N VAL A 370 8.31 4.50 22.85
CA VAL A 370 8.81 5.85 22.58
C VAL A 370 9.13 6.58 23.87
N ASP A 371 10.38 6.93 24.08
CA ASP A 371 10.81 7.72 25.23
C ASP A 371 10.56 9.22 25.01
N ILE A 372 10.07 9.88 26.06
CA ILE A 372 9.79 11.31 26.11
C ILE A 372 10.82 11.96 27.04
N ILE A 373 11.49 13.00 26.57
CA ILE A 373 12.39 13.80 27.38
C ILE A 373 12.11 15.28 27.12
N LEU A 374 11.76 16.01 28.17
CA LEU A 374 11.86 17.47 28.18
C LEU A 374 13.13 17.85 28.92
N SER A 375 14.03 18.54 28.21
CA SER A 375 15.29 19.03 28.79
C SER A 375 15.05 19.78 30.10
N PRO A 376 16.03 19.77 31.03
CA PRO A 376 15.90 20.44 32.30
C PRO A 376 15.45 21.89 32.16
N PHE A 377 14.62 22.34 33.10
CA PHE A 377 14.04 23.67 33.03
C PHE A 377 13.95 24.38 34.37
N ASP A 378 14.10 25.70 34.30
CA ASP A 378 13.96 26.58 35.45
C ASP A 378 12.49 26.77 35.85
N GLN A 379 12.27 26.82 37.16
CA GLN A 379 10.98 27.07 37.79
C GLN A 379 10.73 28.58 37.95
N GLU A 380 10.98 29.33 36.86
CA GLU A 380 11.07 30.81 36.85
C GLU A 380 10.08 31.47 37.77
#